data_AF-A0A1H6SLQ9-F1
#
_entry.id   AF-A0A1H6SLQ9-F1
#
_cell.length_a   1.000
_cell.length_b   1.000
_cell.length_c   1.000
_cell.angle_alpha   90.00
_cell.angle_beta   90.00
_cell.angle_gamma   90.00
#
_symmetry.space_group_name_H-M   'P 1'
#
loop_
_entity.id
_entity.type
_entity.pdbx_description
1 polymer ?
#
loop_
_entity_poly.entity_id
_entity_poly.type
_entity_poly.pdbx_seq_one_letter_code
_entity_poly.pdbx_strand_id
1 'polypeptide(L)'
;MSDLIEFIVEVSLDLILEFFHARRRSKGMKVFSVLILFTLVTGLLVLSYLFRAEHSLFYLFSATGSLLGLYLLYLIRRYIKDFERNSVNKEV
;
A
#
# COMPACT_ATOMS: atom_id res chain seq x y z
N MET A 1 15.27 -2.81 20.99
CA MET A 1 15.24 -2.19 19.64
C MET A 1 15.15 -3.24 18.52
N SER A 2 15.53 -4.51 18.74
CA SER A 2 15.38 -5.62 17.78
C SER A 2 13.91 -6.08 17.61
N ASP A 3 13.17 -6.20 18.71
CA ASP A 3 11.84 -6.83 18.74
C ASP A 3 10.78 -6.12 17.89
N LEU A 4 10.88 -4.80 17.75
CA LEU A 4 9.92 -4.02 16.96
C LEU A 4 10.12 -4.23 15.44
N ILE A 5 11.37 -4.40 15.02
CA ILE A 5 11.72 -4.67 13.63
C ILE A 5 11.36 -6.12 13.30
N GLU A 6 11.64 -7.04 14.21
CA GLU A 6 11.29 -8.46 14.10
C GLU A 6 9.77 -8.65 13.97
N PHE A 7 8.99 -7.97 14.82
CA PHE A 7 7.53 -7.95 14.73
C PHE A 7 7.01 -7.40 13.38
N ILE A 8 7.63 -6.31 12.88
CA ILE A 8 7.25 -5.75 11.57
C ILE A 8 7.55 -6.76 10.44
N VAL A 9 8.68 -7.45 10.49
CA VAL A 9 9.05 -8.45 9.48
C VAL A 9 8.12 -9.66 9.54
N GLU A 10 7.80 -10.13 10.74
CA GLU A 10 6.92 -11.28 10.98
C GLU A 10 5.49 -11.01 10.48
N VAL A 11 4.92 -9.85 10.83
CA VAL A 11 3.61 -9.41 10.33
C VAL A 11 3.61 -9.23 8.81
N SER A 12 4.72 -8.76 8.23
CA SER A 12 4.85 -8.60 6.78
C SER A 12 4.90 -9.94 6.06
N LEU A 13 5.61 -10.93 6.61
CA LEU A 13 5.72 -12.28 6.05
C LEU A 13 4.39 -13.03 6.13
N ASP A 14 3.66 -12.90 7.23
CA ASP A 14 2.34 -13.50 7.37
C ASP A 14 1.34 -12.91 6.35
N LEU A 15 1.35 -11.59 6.13
CA LEU A 15 0.55 -10.94 5.09
C LEU A 15 0.90 -11.42 3.67
N ILE A 16 2.18 -11.73 3.41
CA ILE A 16 2.64 -12.27 2.11
C ILE A 16 2.23 -13.75 1.95
N LEU A 17 2.27 -14.55 3.02
CA LEU A 17 1.85 -15.95 2.98
C LEU A 17 0.33 -16.07 2.81
N GLU A 18 -0.43 -15.19 3.45
CA GLU A 18 -1.87 -15.08 3.28
C GLU A 18 -2.23 -14.64 1.83
N PHE A 19 -1.37 -13.82 1.20
CA PHE A 19 -1.48 -13.43 -0.22
C PHE A 19 -1.29 -14.61 -1.19
N PHE A 20 -0.39 -15.55 -0.90
CA PHE A 20 -0.22 -16.76 -1.71
C PHE A 20 -1.44 -17.69 -1.64
N HIS A 21 -2.11 -17.75 -0.49
CA HIS A 21 -3.33 -18.56 -0.30
C HIS A 21 -4.60 -17.91 -0.89
N ALA A 22 -4.68 -16.57 -0.95
CA ALA A 22 -5.88 -15.85 -1.41
C ALA A 22 -6.12 -15.83 -2.94
N ARG A 23 -5.35 -16.60 -3.72
CA ARG A 23 -5.29 -16.63 -5.20
C ARG A 23 -6.62 -16.92 -5.94
N ARG A 24 -7.76 -17.10 -5.24
CA ARG A 24 -9.04 -17.53 -5.83
C ARG A 24 -10.09 -16.44 -6.10
N ARG A 25 -9.89 -15.14 -5.79
CA ARG A 25 -10.88 -14.09 -6.14
C ARG A 25 -10.26 -12.78 -6.66
N SER A 26 -10.35 -12.59 -7.98
CA SER A 26 -9.85 -11.45 -8.77
C SER A 26 -10.25 -10.04 -8.26
N LYS A 27 -11.44 -9.88 -7.65
CA LYS A 27 -11.87 -8.58 -7.10
C LYS A 27 -11.27 -8.28 -5.71
N GLY A 28 -11.11 -9.30 -4.86
CA GLY A 28 -10.52 -9.14 -3.52
C GLY A 28 -9.04 -8.77 -3.60
N MET A 29 -8.31 -9.34 -4.56
CA MET A 29 -6.90 -9.02 -4.78
C MET A 29 -6.65 -7.53 -5.09
N LYS A 30 -7.55 -6.87 -5.84
CA LYS A 30 -7.38 -5.43 -6.16
C LYS A 30 -7.47 -4.57 -4.90
N VAL A 31 -8.51 -4.79 -4.09
CA VAL A 31 -8.69 -4.06 -2.82
C VAL A 31 -7.54 -4.33 -1.86
N PHE A 32 -7.12 -5.59 -1.74
CA PHE A 32 -6.01 -5.97 -0.88
C PHE A 32 -4.67 -5.37 -1.34
N SER A 33 -4.40 -5.32 -2.65
CA SER A 33 -3.20 -4.67 -3.18
C SER A 33 -3.15 -3.17 -2.90
N VAL A 34 -4.31 -2.49 -2.92
CA VAL A 34 -4.43 -1.07 -2.55
C VAL A 34 -4.18 -0.89 -1.05
N LEU A 35 -4.67 -1.80 -0.20
CA LEU A 35 -4.40 -1.78 1.24
C LEU A 35 -2.92 -2.01 1.57
N ILE A 36 -2.26 -2.99 0.95
CA ILE A 36 -0.82 -3.21 1.14
C ILE A 36 -0.05 -1.96 0.73
N LEU A 37 -0.36 -1.38 -0.44
CA LEU A 37 0.31 -0.19 -0.93
C LEU A 37 0.08 1.01 0.02
N PHE A 38 -1.12 1.16 0.57
CA PHE A 38 -1.43 2.17 1.58
C PHE A 38 -0.61 1.99 2.86
N THR A 39 -0.48 0.76 3.36
CA THR A 39 0.35 0.45 4.53
C THR A 39 1.83 0.77 4.26
N LEU A 40 2.34 0.42 3.08
CA LEU A 40 3.71 0.71 2.65
C LEU A 40 3.98 2.21 2.57
N VAL A 41 3.08 2.99 1.97
CA VAL A 41 3.17 4.46 1.89
C VAL A 41 3.21 5.06 3.30
N THR A 42 2.30 4.64 4.16
CA THR A 42 2.20 5.13 5.53
C THR A 42 3.47 4.79 6.32
N GLY A 43 3.97 3.56 6.21
CA GLY A 43 5.20 3.12 6.84
C GLY A 43 6.42 3.94 6.41
N LEU A 44 6.57 4.22 5.11
CA LEU A 44 7.65 5.06 4.59
C LEU A 44 7.56 6.50 5.10
N LEU A 45 6.36 7.08 5.18
CA LEU A 45 6.20 8.42 5.72
C LEU A 45 6.50 8.48 7.23
N VAL A 46 6.08 7.47 8.00
CA VAL A 46 6.42 7.36 9.43
C VAL A 46 7.93 7.19 9.62
N LEU A 47 8.58 6.33 8.81
CA LEU A 47 10.03 6.18 8.81
C LEU A 47 10.72 7.50 8.47
N SER A 48 10.21 8.24 7.46
CA SER A 48 10.75 9.56 7.14
C SER A 48 10.69 10.49 8.35
N TYR A 49 9.59 10.49 9.09
CA TYR A 49 9.44 11.31 10.30
C TYR A 49 10.39 10.87 11.43
N LEU A 50 10.54 9.56 11.66
CA LEU A 50 11.44 9.02 12.68
C LEU A 50 12.91 9.36 12.37
N PHE A 51 13.30 9.30 11.09
CA PHE A 51 14.67 9.59 10.63
C PHE A 51 14.88 11.05 10.24
N ARG A 52 14.06 12.02 10.74
CA ARG A 52 14.20 13.44 10.34
C ARG A 52 15.58 14.03 10.61
N ALA A 53 16.31 13.48 11.58
CA ALA A 53 17.65 13.93 11.95
C ALA A 53 18.71 13.50 10.91
N GLU A 54 18.46 12.41 10.19
CA GLU A 54 19.31 11.91 9.12
C GLU A 54 18.73 12.37 7.77
N HIS A 55 19.21 13.53 7.30
CA HIS A 55 18.66 14.18 6.11
C HIS A 55 18.60 13.27 4.87
N SER A 56 19.59 12.41 4.65
CA SER A 56 19.61 11.45 3.54
C SER A 56 18.45 10.46 3.60
N LEU A 57 18.24 9.80 4.74
CA LEU A 57 17.16 8.84 4.96
C LEU A 57 15.80 9.53 4.97
N PHE A 58 15.71 10.72 5.57
CA PHE A 58 14.51 11.56 5.53
C PHE A 58 14.06 11.80 4.08
N TYR A 59 14.94 12.32 3.23
CA TYR A 59 14.59 12.62 1.83
C TYR A 59 14.27 11.35 1.05
N LEU A 60 15.01 10.27 1.26
CA LEU A 60 14.78 9.00 0.58
C LEU A 60 13.39 8.43 0.91
N PHE A 61 13.06 8.31 2.19
CA PHE A 61 11.77 7.77 2.64
C PHE A 61 10.61 8.72 2.31
N SER A 62 10.80 10.03 2.42
CA SER A 62 9.78 11.02 2.10
C SER A 62 9.47 11.07 0.60
N ALA A 63 10.50 11.06 -0.25
CA ALA A 63 10.32 11.04 -1.70
C ALA A 63 9.69 9.72 -2.17
N THR A 64 10.16 8.58 -1.64
CA THR A 64 9.62 7.26 -2.00
C THR A 64 8.18 7.10 -1.53
N GLY A 65 7.89 7.48 -0.29
CA GLY A 65 6.53 7.47 0.27
C GLY A 65 5.58 8.37 -0.53
N SER A 66 6.04 9.56 -0.94
CA SER A 66 5.25 10.50 -1.74
C SER A 66 4.96 9.98 -3.15
N LEU A 67 5.96 9.38 -3.82
CA LEU A 67 5.77 8.78 -5.15
C LEU A 67 4.78 7.61 -5.11
N LEU A 68 4.93 6.71 -4.12
CA LEU A 68 4.00 5.60 -3.92
C LEU A 68 2.61 6.09 -3.51
N GLY A 69 2.51 7.19 -2.76
CA GLY A 69 1.25 7.84 -2.42
C GLY A 69 0.52 8.40 -3.66
N LEU A 70 1.23 9.03 -4.59
CA LEU A 70 0.66 9.46 -5.87
C LEU A 70 0.21 8.27 -6.72
N TYR A 71 0.99 7.20 -6.73
CA TYR A 71 0.61 5.96 -7.42
C TYR A 71 -0.64 5.31 -6.81
N LEU A 72 -0.76 5.33 -5.48
CA LEU A 72 -1.96 4.87 -4.77
C LEU A 72 -3.18 5.69 -5.17
N LEU A 73 -3.08 7.03 -5.17
CA LEU A 73 -4.17 7.92 -5.60
C LEU A 73 -4.57 7.64 -7.06
N TYR A 74 -3.61 7.38 -7.94
CA TYR A 74 -3.88 6.98 -9.33
C TYR A 74 -4.65 5.66 -9.41
N LEU A 75 -4.26 4.65 -8.63
CA LEU A 75 -4.97 3.36 -8.58
C LEU A 75 -6.40 3.51 -8.05
N ILE A 76 -6.60 4.30 -6.98
CA ILE A 76 -7.93 4.57 -6.42
C ILE A 76 -8.80 5.28 -7.46
N ARG A 77 -8.27 6.31 -8.13
CA ARG A 77 -8.99 7.03 -9.19
C ARG A 77 -9.39 6.11 -10.34
N ARG A 78 -8.50 5.20 -10.75
CA ARG A 78 -8.79 4.19 -11.77
C ARG A 78 -9.89 3.23 -11.31
N TYR A 79 -9.84 2.80 -10.06
CA TYR A 79 -10.85 1.91 -9.48
C TYR A 79 -12.24 2.56 -9.42
N ILE A 80 -12.31 3.84 -9.03
CA ILE A 80 -13.57 4.61 -9.03
C ILE A 80 -14.14 4.71 -10.45
N LYS A 81 -13.31 5.06 -11.44
CA LYS A 81 -13.74 5.12 -12.85
C LYS A 81 -14.24 3.77 -13.39
N ASP A 82 -13.54 2.68 -13.06
CA ASP A 82 -13.95 1.33 -13.44
C ASP A 82 -15.29 0.96 -12.77
N PHE A 83 -15.55 1.42 -11.55
CA PHE A 83 -16.82 1.20 -10.86
C PHE A 83 -17.97 1.97 -11.53
N GLU A 84 -17.80 3.28 -11.77
CA GLU A 84 -18.80 4.13 -12.47
C GLU A 84 -19.17 3.56 -13.84
N ARG A 85 -18.17 3.07 -14.60
CA ARG A 85 -18.40 2.51 -15.93
C ARG A 85 -19.19 1.19 -15.89
N ASN A 86 -19.05 0.40 -14.83
CA ASN A 86 -19.76 -0.87 -14.65
C ASN A 86 -21.15 -0.70 -14.01
N SER A 87 -21.42 0.40 -13.29
CA SER A 87 -22.77 0.71 -12.78
C SER A 87 -23.68 1.24 -13.89
N VAL A 88 -23.17 2.09 -14.79
CA VAL A 88 -23.94 2.61 -15.93
C VAL A 88 -24.35 1.50 -16.91
N ASN A 89 -23.49 0.49 -17.12
CA ASN A 89 -23.76 -0.60 -18.07
C ASN A 89 -24.74 -1.67 -17.54
N LYS A 90 -25.25 -1.52 -16.31
CA LYS A 90 -26.30 -2.38 -15.74
C LYS A 90 -27.70 -1.79 -15.85
N GLU A 91 -27.82 -0.54 -16.28
CA GLU A 91 -29.10 0.16 -16.46
C GLU A 91 -29.61 0.12 -17.91
N VAL A 92 -28.93 -0.61 -18.80
CA VAL A 92 -29.32 -0.85 -20.21
C VAL A 92 -29.66 -2.31 -20.44
#